data_AF-A0A9E2Y1U3-F1
#
_entry.id   AF-A0A9E2Y1U3-F1
#
_cell.length_a   1.000
_cell.length_b   1.000
_cell.length_c   1.000
_cell.angle_alpha   90.00
_cell.angle_beta   90.00
_cell.angle_gamma   90.00
#
_symmetry.space_group_name_H-M   'P 1'
#
loop_
_entity.id
_entity.type
_entity.pdbx_description
1 polymer ?
#
loop_
_entity_poly.entity_id
_entity_poly.type
_entity_poly.pdbx_seq_one_letter_code
_entity_poly.pdbx_strand_id
1 'polypeptide(L)'
;MGKPAAERRLDDSEAAASMRGLHTSPRKLNLVAQTIRGKTASAALAELTFSRRRIARDVRKVLQAAIANAENNHQLDVDRLFVKEATVGRAFVLK
;
A
#
# COMPACT_ATOMS: atom_id res chain seq x y z
N MET A 1 33.12 3.35 -12.59
CA MET A 1 32.62 3.52 -11.22
C MET A 1 31.12 3.80 -11.30
N GLY A 2 30.29 2.84 -10.91
CA GLY A 2 28.82 2.93 -11.03
C GLY A 2 28.26 4.02 -10.12
N LYS A 3 27.15 4.66 -10.56
CA LYS A 3 26.43 5.65 -9.75
C LYS A 3 26.10 5.06 -8.37
N PRO A 4 26.27 5.82 -7.27
CA PRO A 4 25.87 5.36 -5.95
C PRO A 4 24.37 5.01 -5.97
N ALA A 5 24.01 3.94 -5.24
CA ALA A 5 22.62 3.56 -5.05
C ALA A 5 21.88 4.74 -4.40
N ALA A 6 20.67 5.04 -4.88
CA ALA A 6 19.88 6.13 -4.33
C ALA A 6 19.63 5.91 -2.84
N GLU A 7 19.85 6.94 -2.03
CA GLU A 7 19.54 6.91 -0.60
C GLU A 7 18.05 6.59 -0.37
N ARG A 8 17.79 5.79 0.67
CA ARG A 8 16.45 5.35 1.03
C ARG A 8 15.62 6.57 1.43
N ARG A 9 14.47 6.76 0.77
CA ARG A 9 13.57 7.90 1.02
C ARG A 9 12.63 7.72 2.23
N LEU A 10 12.65 6.55 2.86
CA LEU A 10 11.76 6.18 3.97
C LEU A 10 12.59 6.04 5.23
N ASP A 11 12.03 6.50 6.34
CA ASP A 11 12.62 6.30 7.67
C ASP A 11 12.70 4.81 8.01
N ASP A 12 13.58 4.46 8.96
CA ASP A 12 13.81 3.05 9.34
C ASP A 12 12.56 2.38 9.92
N SER A 13 11.63 3.16 10.48
CA SER A 13 10.34 2.71 10.99
C SER A 13 9.23 2.63 9.94
N GLU A 14 9.52 2.88 8.66
CA GLU A 14 8.52 2.94 7.61
C GLU A 14 8.76 1.92 6.50
N ALA A 15 7.68 1.20 6.16
CA ALA A 15 7.64 0.28 5.04
C ALA A 15 6.62 0.77 4.00
N ALA A 16 6.96 0.63 2.72
CA ALA A 16 6.06 0.93 1.63
C ALA A 16 5.97 -0.24 0.64
N ALA A 17 4.83 -0.33 -0.02
CA ALA A 17 4.63 -1.19 -1.18
C ALA A 17 3.85 -0.43 -2.25
N SER A 18 4.15 -0.70 -3.52
CA SER A 18 3.44 -0.08 -4.64
C SER A 18 3.14 -1.12 -5.71
N MET A 19 1.97 -1.02 -6.33
CA MET A 19 1.58 -1.84 -7.47
C MET A 19 1.41 -0.93 -8.69
N ARG A 20 1.98 -1.36 -9.81
CA ARG A 20 1.93 -0.65 -11.10
C ARG A 20 1.19 -1.51 -12.13
N GLY A 21 0.61 -0.88 -13.15
CA GLY A 21 -0.08 -1.59 -14.23
C GLY A 21 -1.53 -2.02 -13.92
N LEU A 22 -2.18 -1.38 -12.93
CA LEU A 22 -3.60 -1.63 -12.66
C LEU A 22 -4.49 -0.99 -13.73
N HIS A 23 -5.25 -1.81 -14.45
CA HIS A 23 -6.26 -1.38 -15.41
C HIS A 23 -7.56 -0.94 -14.69
N THR A 24 -7.48 0.16 -13.92
CA THR A 24 -8.63 0.69 -13.17
C THR A 24 -8.53 2.21 -13.07
N SER A 25 -9.70 2.88 -13.08
CA SER A 25 -9.76 4.33 -12.90
C SER A 25 -9.15 4.76 -11.55
N PRO A 26 -8.22 5.74 -11.55
CA PRO A 26 -7.61 6.26 -10.33
C PRO A 26 -8.64 6.75 -9.30
N ARG A 27 -9.77 7.30 -9.76
CA ARG A 27 -10.86 7.77 -8.87
C ARG A 27 -11.47 6.63 -8.06
N LYS A 28 -11.72 5.48 -8.68
CA LYS A 28 -12.31 4.31 -8.01
C LYS A 28 -11.33 3.70 -7.01
N LEU A 29 -10.04 3.67 -7.36
CA LEU A 29 -8.96 3.26 -6.46
C LEU A 29 -8.85 4.18 -5.25
N ASN A 30 -8.87 5.50 -5.47
CA ASN A 30 -8.73 6.48 -4.41
C ASN A 30 -9.87 6.37 -3.38
N LEU A 31 -11.10 6.08 -3.81
CA LEU A 31 -12.22 5.86 -2.90
C LEU A 31 -12.07 4.62 -2.01
N VAL A 32 -11.25 3.63 -2.40
CA VAL A 32 -10.93 2.46 -1.56
C VAL A 32 -9.69 2.78 -0.70
N ALA A 33 -8.69 3.44 -1.28
CA ALA A 33 -7.52 3.87 -0.53
C ALA A 33 -7.87 4.81 0.63
N GLN A 34 -8.89 5.67 0.45
CA GLN A 34 -9.39 6.57 1.51
C GLN A 34 -9.93 5.82 2.73
N THR A 35 -10.58 4.66 2.56
CA THR A 35 -11.23 3.98 3.68
C THR A 35 -10.22 3.38 4.66
N ILE A 36 -9.04 3.02 4.17
CA ILE A 36 -7.99 2.37 4.97
C ILE A 36 -6.98 3.34 5.60
N ARG A 37 -6.99 4.63 5.24
CA ARG A 37 -6.05 5.61 5.81
C ARG A 37 -6.27 5.80 7.30
N GLY A 38 -5.19 5.82 8.07
CA GLY A 38 -5.22 6.01 9.51
C GLY A 38 -5.74 4.81 10.31
N LYS A 39 -6.10 3.71 9.65
CA LYS A 39 -6.52 2.47 10.34
C LYS A 39 -5.31 1.61 10.68
N THR A 40 -5.46 0.78 11.71
CA THR A 40 -4.50 -0.28 12.01
C THR A 40 -4.44 -1.29 10.86
N ALA A 41 -3.31 -1.97 10.70
CA ALA A 41 -3.10 -2.95 9.64
C ALA A 41 -4.18 -4.05 9.66
N SER A 42 -4.55 -4.54 10.85
CA SER A 42 -5.60 -5.53 11.05
C SER A 42 -6.98 -5.03 10.62
N ALA A 43 -7.37 -3.82 11.05
CA ALA A 43 -8.66 -3.23 10.70
C ALA A 43 -8.77 -2.95 9.19
N ALA A 44 -7.68 -2.45 8.57
CA ALA A 44 -7.62 -2.23 7.14
C ALA A 44 -7.74 -3.54 6.33
N LEU A 45 -7.09 -4.62 6.79
CA LEU A 45 -7.21 -5.94 6.16
C LEU A 45 -8.64 -6.49 6.22
N ALA A 46 -9.30 -6.35 7.37
CA ALA A 46 -10.68 -6.77 7.55
C ALA A 46 -11.62 -5.99 6.61
N GLU A 47 -11.51 -4.67 6.58
CA GLU A 47 -12.34 -3.82 5.72
C GLU A 47 -12.15 -4.13 4.23
N LEU A 48 -10.91 -4.33 3.77
CA LEU A 48 -10.65 -4.70 2.39
C LEU A 48 -11.15 -6.10 2.03
N THR A 49 -11.17 -7.03 2.99
CA THR A 49 -11.64 -8.40 2.79
C THR A 49 -13.16 -8.47 2.64
N PHE A 50 -13.91 -7.69 3.41
CA PHE A 50 -15.37 -7.66 3.35
C PHE A 50 -15.93 -6.57 2.42
N SER A 51 -15.06 -5.80 1.76
CA SER A 51 -15.49 -4.79 0.79
C SER A 51 -16.15 -5.43 -0.43
N ARG A 52 -17.33 -4.91 -0.81
CA ARG A 52 -18.04 -5.33 -2.05
C ARG A 52 -17.35 -4.85 -3.33
N ARG A 53 -16.35 -3.96 -3.23
CA ARG A 53 -15.67 -3.40 -4.41
C ARG A 53 -14.60 -4.37 -4.91
N ARG A 54 -14.66 -4.77 -6.18
CA ARG A 54 -13.66 -5.65 -6.84
C ARG A 54 -12.21 -5.19 -6.60
N ILE A 55 -12.00 -3.88 -6.64
CA ILE A 55 -10.70 -3.21 -6.52
C ILE A 55 -10.06 -3.45 -5.14
N ALA A 56 -10.86 -3.71 -4.11
CA ALA A 56 -10.35 -3.97 -2.76
C ALA A 56 -9.43 -5.19 -2.70
N ARG A 57 -9.61 -6.17 -3.60
CA ARG A 57 -8.73 -7.33 -3.71
C ARG A 57 -7.30 -6.94 -4.08
N ASP A 58 -7.14 -5.98 -5.00
CA ASP A 58 -5.84 -5.52 -5.46
C ASP A 58 -5.18 -4.63 -4.39
N VAL A 59 -5.95 -3.74 -3.76
CA VAL A 59 -5.47 -2.91 -2.65
C VAL A 59 -5.03 -3.79 -1.46
N ARG A 60 -5.77 -4.87 -1.16
CA ARG A 60 -5.41 -5.83 -0.11
C ARG A 60 -4.07 -6.49 -0.37
N LYS A 61 -3.78 -6.89 -1.61
CA LYS A 61 -2.49 -7.48 -1.97
C LYS A 61 -1.34 -6.49 -1.72
N VAL A 62 -1.53 -5.21 -2.04
CA VAL A 62 -0.53 -4.17 -1.77
C VAL A 62 -0.34 -3.97 -0.26
N LEU A 63 -1.42 -3.94 0.51
CA LEU A 63 -1.34 -3.82 1.96
C LEU A 63 -0.59 -5.00 2.59
N GLN A 64 -0.89 -6.23 2.15
CA GLN A 64 -0.17 -7.43 2.60
C GLN A 64 1.32 -7.37 2.25
N ALA A 65 1.67 -6.90 1.05
CA ALA A 65 3.07 -6.71 0.68
C ALA A 65 3.77 -5.64 1.55
N ALA A 66 3.08 -4.57 1.91
CA ALA A 66 3.62 -3.55 2.82
C ALA A 66 3.87 -4.10 4.23
N ILE A 67 2.94 -4.91 4.76
CA ILE A 67 3.09 -5.59 6.06
C ILE A 67 4.27 -6.56 6.01
N ALA A 68 4.37 -7.37 4.96
CA ALA A 68 5.49 -8.30 4.78
C ALA A 68 6.84 -7.57 4.68
N ASN A 69 6.88 -6.39 4.05
CA ASN A 69 8.09 -5.56 4.02
C ASN A 69 8.44 -5.01 5.41
N ALA A 70 7.44 -4.58 6.19
CA ALA A 70 7.64 -4.10 7.55
C ALA A 70 8.19 -5.19 8.47
N GLU A 71 7.67 -6.41 8.36
CA GLU A 71 8.08 -7.55 9.17
C GLU A 71 9.48 -8.05 8.75
N ASN A 72 9.69 -8.35 7.47
CA ASN A 72 10.91 -9.04 7.01
C ASN A 72 12.11 -8.10 6.86
N ASN A 73 11.91 -6.85 6.46
CA ASN A 73 13.03 -5.93 6.18
C ASN A 73 13.29 -4.94 7.32
N HIS A 74 12.29 -4.67 8.16
CA HIS A 74 12.39 -3.67 9.24
C HIS A 74 12.15 -4.27 10.63
N GLN A 75 11.87 -5.57 10.74
CA GLN A 75 11.59 -6.27 12.01
C GLN A 75 10.56 -5.54 12.88
N LEU A 76 9.59 -4.87 12.24
CA LEU A 76 8.56 -4.12 12.94
C LEU A 76 7.46 -5.05 13.44
N ASP A 77 6.90 -4.71 14.61
CA ASP A 77 5.78 -5.43 15.21
C ASP A 77 4.49 -5.19 14.42
N VAL A 78 3.95 -6.27 13.84
CA VAL A 78 2.76 -6.27 12.97
C VAL A 78 1.53 -5.71 13.69
N ASP A 79 1.41 -5.95 15.00
CA ASP A 79 0.24 -5.53 15.78
C ASP A 79 0.20 -4.01 15.99
N ARG A 80 1.36 -3.35 15.90
CA ARG A 80 1.51 -1.89 16.03
C ARG A 80 1.47 -1.16 14.70
N LEU A 81 1.41 -1.89 13.57
CA LEU A 81 1.40 -1.27 12.25
C LEU A 81 0.07 -0.56 11.98
N PHE A 82 0.17 0.62 11.38
CA PHE A 82 -0.97 1.39 10.91
C PHE A 82 -0.68 1.99 9.54
N VAL A 83 -1.73 2.29 8.79
CA VAL A 83 -1.62 2.90 7.47
C VAL A 83 -1.41 4.40 7.63
N LYS A 84 -0.15 4.84 7.60
CA LYS A 84 0.23 6.27 7.62
C LYS A 84 -0.33 7.01 6.41
N GLU A 85 -0.05 6.51 5.20
CA GLU A 85 -0.50 7.12 3.95
C GLU A 85 -0.91 6.06 2.91
N ALA A 86 -1.91 6.40 2.09
CA ALA A 86 -2.35 5.58 0.95
C ALA A 86 -2.71 6.49 -0.24
N THR A 87 -1.83 6.55 -1.23
CA THR A 87 -1.93 7.45 -2.39
C THR A 87 -2.16 6.66 -3.68
N VAL A 88 -2.81 7.32 -4.65
CA VAL A 88 -3.07 6.75 -5.97
C VAL A 88 -2.56 7.74 -7.01
N GLY A 89 -1.50 7.34 -7.73
CA GLY A 89 -0.91 8.13 -8.80
C GLY A 89 -1.69 8.03 -10.12
N ARG A 90 -1.29 8.88 -11.09
CA ARG A 90 -1.71 8.69 -12.48
C ARG A 90 -0.94 7.52 -13.09
N ALA A 91 -1.67 6.66 -13.80
CA ALA A 91 -1.12 5.57 -14.59
C ALA A 91 -1.31 5.85 -16.09
N PHE A 92 -0.60 5.10 -16.92
CA PHE A 92 -0.75 5.13 -18.37
C PHE A 92 -2.20 4.79 -18.76
N VAL A 93 -2.81 5.63 -19.60
CA VAL A 93 -4.18 5.44 -20.10
C VAL A 93 -4.08 4.96 -21.55
N LEU A 94 -4.62 3.78 -21.82
CA LEU A 94 -4.85 3.31 -23.18
C LEU A 94 -5.93 4.19 -23.79
N LYS A 95 -5.58 4.87 -24.88
CA LYS A 95 -6.50 5.72 -25.64
C LYS A 95 -7.10 4.95 -26.80
#